data_AF-R9NX48-F1
#
_entry.id   AF-R9NX48-F1
#
_cell.length_a   1.000
_cell.length_b   1.000
_cell.length_c   1.000
_cell.angle_alpha   90.00
_cell.angle_beta   90.00
_cell.angle_gamma   90.00
#
_symmetry.space_group_name_H-M   'P 1'
#
loop_
_entity.id
_entity.type
_entity.pdbx_description
1 polymer ?
#
loop_
_entity_poly.entity_id
_entity_poly.type
_entity_poly.pdbx_seq_one_letter_code
_entity_poly.pdbx_strand_id
1 'polypeptide(L)'
;MAGPNLELFKFGVYLFFPLAVMVHFGDVQWYNEHVLPIRDQFWPKQESLYRPPRNEEDLRTAMDEMKAKRLAKREARLREQGEELSASAVARTAAAAGEVERSRGEKESQSKIASLIENRRSQRLV
;
A
#
# COMPACT_ATOMS: atom_id res chain seq x y z
N MET A 1 66.25 -12.90 -29.48
CA MET A 1 65.23 -12.20 -30.30
C MET A 1 64.56 -13.24 -31.18
N ALA A 2 63.37 -13.71 -30.81
CA ALA A 2 62.65 -14.67 -31.61
C ALA A 2 62.29 -14.03 -32.96
N GLY A 3 62.79 -14.59 -34.05
CA GLY A 3 62.72 -14.00 -35.39
C GLY A 3 61.31 -13.89 -35.98
N PRO A 4 61.19 -13.62 -37.29
CA PRO A 4 59.93 -13.31 -37.99
C PRO A 4 58.76 -14.28 -37.73
N ASN A 5 59.06 -15.55 -37.43
CA ASN A 5 58.06 -16.57 -37.11
C ASN A 5 57.23 -16.24 -35.86
N LEU A 6 57.81 -15.54 -34.87
CA LEU A 6 57.06 -15.15 -33.67
C LEU A 6 56.10 -13.99 -33.95
N GLU A 7 56.44 -13.13 -34.91
CA GLU A 7 55.56 -12.05 -35.34
C GLU A 7 54.35 -12.63 -36.07
N LEU A 8 54.55 -13.57 -37.01
CA LEU A 8 53.44 -14.25 -37.69
C LEU A 8 52.49 -14.98 -36.73
N PHE A 9 53.03 -15.63 -35.69
CA PHE A 9 52.20 -16.28 -34.68
C PHE A 9 51.33 -15.27 -33.91
N LYS A 10 51.92 -14.15 -33.47
CA LYS A 10 51.19 -13.08 -32.78
C LYS A 10 50.11 -12.48 -33.68
N PHE A 11 50.45 -12.21 -34.95
CA PHE A 11 49.47 -11.72 -35.92
C PHE A 11 48.33 -12.71 -36.12
N GLY A 12 48.63 -14.01 -36.25
CA GLY A 12 47.63 -15.06 -36.31
C GLY A 12 46.71 -15.05 -35.10
N VAL A 13 47.26 -15.03 -33.88
CA VAL A 13 46.47 -14.99 -32.64
C VAL A 13 45.61 -13.71 -32.58
N TYR A 14 46.18 -12.55 -32.87
CA TYR A 14 45.43 -11.29 -32.83
C TYR A 14 44.33 -11.19 -33.88
N LEU A 15 44.45 -11.89 -35.01
CA LEU A 15 43.39 -11.94 -36.00
C LEU A 15 42.34 -13.00 -35.64
N PHE A 16 42.78 -14.23 -35.37
CA PHE A 16 41.88 -15.38 -35.18
C PHE A 16 41.17 -15.36 -33.83
N PHE A 17 41.78 -14.84 -32.77
CA PHE A 17 41.14 -14.83 -31.46
C PHE A 17 39.88 -13.96 -31.44
N PRO A 18 39.91 -12.67 -31.86
CA PRO A 18 38.69 -11.87 -31.96
C PRO A 18 37.69 -12.46 -32.95
N LEU A 19 38.14 -12.99 -34.09
CA LEU A 19 37.25 -13.60 -35.09
C LEU A 19 36.52 -14.82 -34.53
N ALA A 20 37.24 -15.71 -33.84
CA ALA A 20 36.68 -16.91 -33.25
C ALA A 20 35.68 -16.58 -32.13
N VAL A 21 36.01 -15.60 -31.28
CA VAL A 21 35.09 -15.06 -30.27
C VAL A 21 33.83 -14.51 -30.94
N MET A 22 33.98 -13.74 -32.03
CA MET A 22 32.83 -13.17 -32.74
C MET A 22 31.95 -14.23 -33.41
N VAL A 23 32.54 -15.29 -33.97
CA VAL A 23 31.78 -16.40 -34.57
C VAL A 23 31.08 -17.24 -33.50
N HIS A 24 31.74 -17.48 -32.36
CA HIS A 24 31.16 -18.29 -31.30
C HIS A 24 30.04 -17.57 -30.53
N PHE A 25 30.26 -16.32 -30.12
CA PHE A 25 29.28 -15.54 -29.36
C PHE A 25 28.33 -14.71 -30.23
N GLY A 26 28.67 -14.51 -31.51
CA GLY A 26 27.80 -13.85 -32.48
C GLY A 26 26.79 -14.78 -33.15
N ASP A 27 26.79 -16.08 -32.81
CA ASP A 27 25.75 -16.99 -33.25
C ASP A 27 24.40 -16.56 -32.69
N VAL A 28 23.41 -16.47 -33.58
CA VAL A 28 22.03 -16.13 -33.24
C VAL A 28 21.45 -17.17 -32.26
N GLN A 29 21.85 -18.44 -32.39
CA GLN A 29 21.39 -19.48 -31.46
C GLN A 29 21.94 -19.24 -30.04
N TRP A 30 23.25 -18.96 -29.93
CA TRP A 30 23.87 -18.68 -28.63
C TRP A 30 23.19 -17.48 -27.92
N TYR A 31 22.95 -16.39 -28.66
CA TYR A 31 22.26 -15.22 -28.13
C TYR A 31 20.84 -15.55 -27.64
N ASN A 32 20.08 -16.32 -28.41
CA ASN A 32 18.72 -16.69 -28.06
C ASN A 32 18.64 -17.58 -26.82
N GLU A 33 19.60 -18.49 -26.64
CA GLU A 33 19.62 -19.41 -25.50
C GLU A 33 20.16 -18.77 -24.22
N HIS A 34 21.15 -17.88 -24.33
CA HIS A 34 21.88 -17.38 -23.17
C HIS A 34 21.49 -15.96 -22.77
N VAL A 35 21.13 -15.08 -23.71
CA VAL A 35 20.87 -13.66 -23.43
C VAL A 35 19.38 -13.37 -23.28
N LEU A 36 18.53 -13.91 -24.17
CA LEU A 36 17.08 -13.64 -24.12
C LEU A 36 16.40 -14.08 -22.82
N PRO A 37 16.69 -15.27 -22.24
CA PRO A 37 16.02 -15.68 -21.00
C PRO A 37 16.38 -14.78 -19.81
N ILE A 38 17.62 -14.27 -19.77
CA ILE A 38 18.08 -13.34 -18.73
C ILE A 38 17.36 -11.99 -18.85
N ARG A 39 17.14 -11.51 -20.08
CA ARG A 39 16.37 -10.28 -20.33
C ARG A 39 14.98 -10.35 -19.71
N ASP A 40 14.30 -11.48 -19.85
CA ASP A 40 12.93 -11.66 -19.36
C ASP A 40 12.85 -11.80 -17.83
N GLN A 41 13.95 -12.15 -17.16
CA GLN A 41 14.06 -12.12 -15.71
C GLN A 41 14.30 -10.70 -15.16
N PHE A 42 15.06 -9.89 -15.90
CA PHE A 42 15.41 -8.53 -15.46
C PHE A 42 14.33 -7.50 -15.81
N TRP A 43 13.72 -7.61 -17.00
CA TRP A 43 12.68 -6.68 -17.43
C TRP A 43 11.28 -7.16 -17.04
N PRO A 44 10.39 -6.26 -16.56
CA PRO A 44 8.99 -6.58 -16.38
C PRO A 44 8.40 -7.07 -17.71
N LYS A 45 7.64 -8.17 -17.65
CA LYS A 45 6.95 -8.69 -18.83
C LYS A 45 6.10 -7.60 -19.47
N GLN A 46 6.14 -7.48 -20.80
CA GLN A 46 5.36 -6.48 -21.55
C GLN A 46 3.85 -6.53 -21.28
N GLU A 47 3.33 -7.66 -20.78
CA GLU A 47 1.94 -7.83 -20.36
C GLU A 47 1.63 -7.13 -19.02
N SER A 48 2.62 -7.04 -18.12
CA SER A 48 2.47 -6.34 -16.84
C SER A 48 2.56 -4.82 -17.00
N LEU A 49 3.03 -4.35 -18.15
CA LEU A 49 3.23 -2.94 -18.42
C LEU A 49 1.91 -2.26 -18.77
N TYR A 50 1.65 -1.10 -18.16
CA TYR A 50 0.51 -0.27 -18.52
C TYR A 50 0.61 0.13 -20.00
N ARG A 51 -0.42 -0.22 -20.78
CA ARG A 51 -0.54 0.17 -22.20
C ARG A 51 -1.44 1.39 -22.29
N PRO A 52 -0.90 2.56 -22.69
CA PRO A 52 -1.72 3.74 -22.94
C PRO A 52 -2.76 3.46 -24.04
N PRO A 53 -4.00 3.97 -23.90
CA PRO A 53 -5.02 3.83 -24.93
C PRO A 53 -4.54 4.49 -26.23
N ARG A 54 -4.66 3.77 -27.35
CA ARG A 54 -4.20 4.26 -28.68
C ARG A 54 -5.35 4.63 -29.60
N ASN A 55 -6.52 4.01 -29.43
CA ASN A 55 -7.70 4.28 -30.22
C ASN A 55 -8.73 5.08 -29.41
N GLU A 56 -9.70 5.69 -30.10
CA GLU A 56 -10.78 6.43 -29.45
C GLU A 56 -11.64 5.55 -28.55
N GLU A 57 -11.92 4.31 -28.98
CA GLU A 57 -12.68 3.33 -28.20
C GLU A 57 -11.95 2.95 -26.90
N ASP A 58 -10.63 2.73 -26.97
CA ASP A 58 -9.77 2.48 -25.80
C ASP A 58 -9.75 3.68 -24.84
N LEU A 59 -9.81 4.90 -25.39
CA LEU A 59 -9.82 6.11 -24.59
C LEU A 59 -11.13 6.25 -23.81
N ARG A 60 -12.27 5.95 -24.45
CA ARG A 60 -13.59 5.99 -23.82
C ARG A 60 -13.69 4.96 -22.69
N THR A 61 -13.27 3.72 -22.94
CA THR A 61 -13.26 2.66 -21.91
C THR A 61 -12.35 3.02 -20.74
N ALA A 62 -11.13 3.50 -20.99
CA ALA A 62 -10.23 3.95 -19.93
C ALA A 62 -10.82 5.11 -19.11
N MET A 63 -11.52 6.05 -19.75
CA MET A 63 -12.19 7.16 -19.06
C MET A 63 -13.32 6.69 -18.16
N ASP A 64 -14.11 5.72 -18.60
CA ASP A 64 -15.22 5.18 -17.81
C ASP A 64 -14.70 4.34 -16.63
N GLU A 65 -13.63 3.57 -16.82
CA GLU A 65 -12.92 2.93 -15.72
C GLU A 65 -12.38 3.95 -14.69
N MET A 66 -11.79 5.05 -15.15
CA MET A 66 -11.30 6.11 -14.27
C MET A 66 -12.44 6.77 -13.49
N LYS A 67 -13.59 7.01 -14.11
CA LYS A 67 -14.78 7.53 -13.42
C LYS A 67 -15.28 6.55 -12.37
N ALA A 68 -15.39 5.25 -12.71
CA ALA A 68 -15.81 4.20 -11.78
C ALA A 68 -14.86 4.11 -10.57
N LYS A 69 -13.54 4.12 -10.80
CA LYS A 69 -12.53 4.13 -9.73
C LYS A 69 -12.67 5.37 -8.82
N ARG A 70 -12.95 6.54 -9.40
CA ARG A 70 -13.17 7.78 -8.62
C ARG A 70 -14.44 7.70 -7.76
N LEU A 71 -15.53 7.18 -8.30
CA LEU A 71 -16.79 6.99 -7.57
C LEU A 71 -16.61 5.99 -6.43
N ALA A 72 -16.03 4.81 -6.69
CA ALA A 72 -15.76 3.80 -5.67
C ALA A 72 -14.88 4.34 -4.53
N LYS A 73 -13.82 5.12 -4.85
CA LYS A 73 -12.98 5.77 -3.83
C LYS A 73 -13.72 6.83 -3.03
N ARG A 74 -14.68 7.55 -3.66
CA ARG A 74 -15.52 8.52 -2.96
C ARG A 74 -16.48 7.82 -2.00
N GLU A 75 -17.12 6.74 -2.44
CA GLU A 75 -18.01 5.94 -1.59
C GLU A 75 -17.28 5.32 -0.40
N ALA A 76 -16.09 4.74 -0.62
CA ALA A 76 -15.26 4.20 0.44
C ALA A 76 -14.94 5.27 1.51
N ARG A 77 -14.52 6.47 1.09
CA ARG A 77 -14.27 7.58 2.04
C ARG A 77 -15.51 8.04 2.78
N LEU A 78 -16.68 8.03 2.14
CA LEU A 78 -17.93 8.40 2.81
C LEU A 78 -18.37 7.33 3.81
N ARG A 79 -18.15 6.05 3.52
CA ARG A 79 -18.40 4.95 4.46
C ARG A 79 -17.48 5.05 5.67
N GLU A 80 -16.18 5.22 5.46
CA GLU A 80 -15.20 5.43 6.53
C GLU A 80 -15.59 6.63 7.42
N GLN A 81 -15.95 7.77 6.83
CA GLN A 81 -16.40 8.95 7.59
C GLN A 81 -17.72 8.70 8.33
N GLY A 82 -18.66 7.97 7.74
CA GLY A 82 -19.93 7.61 8.39
C GLY A 82 -19.72 6.65 9.57
N GLU A 83 -18.81 5.69 9.44
CA GLU A 83 -18.40 4.78 10.51
C GLU A 83 -17.70 5.55 11.64
N GLU A 84 -16.77 6.46 11.32
CA GLU A 84 -16.12 7.33 12.30
C GLU A 84 -17.11 8.27 13.02
N LEU A 85 -18.06 8.87 12.29
CA LEU A 85 -19.08 9.74 12.87
C LEU A 85 -20.06 8.97 13.75
N SER A 86 -20.47 7.77 13.34
CA SER A 86 -21.35 6.90 14.14
C SER A 86 -20.65 6.37 15.39
N ALA A 87 -19.38 5.93 15.28
CA ALA A 87 -18.56 5.55 16.43
C ALA A 87 -18.35 6.72 17.39
N SER A 88 -18.08 7.92 16.88
CA SER A 88 -17.98 9.16 17.67
C SER A 88 -19.30 9.54 18.34
N ALA A 89 -20.44 9.33 17.68
CA ALA A 89 -21.76 9.61 18.25
C ALA A 89 -22.11 8.63 19.37
N VAL A 90 -21.83 7.33 19.18
CA VAL A 90 -22.02 6.28 20.20
C VAL A 90 -21.11 6.52 21.40
N ALA A 91 -19.85 6.93 21.19
CA ALA A 91 -18.95 7.30 22.27
C ALA A 91 -19.44 8.53 23.05
N ARG A 92 -19.99 9.54 22.36
CA ARG A 92 -20.58 10.73 23.00
C ARG A 92 -21.85 10.42 23.79
N THR A 93 -22.74 9.57 23.29
CA THR A 93 -23.94 9.17 24.03
C THR A 93 -23.60 8.29 25.24
N ALA A 94 -22.62 7.39 25.13
CA ALA A 94 -22.12 6.62 26.26
C ALA A 94 -21.47 7.49 27.34
N ALA A 95 -20.69 8.51 26.95
CA ALA A 95 -20.10 9.46 27.89
C ALA A 95 -21.18 10.29 28.61
N ALA A 96 -22.19 10.79 27.88
CA ALA A 96 -23.30 11.54 28.46
C ALA A 96 -24.15 10.67 29.42
N ALA A 97 -24.38 9.40 29.08
CA ALA A 97 -25.09 8.48 29.97
C ALA A 97 -24.32 8.24 31.28
N GLY A 98 -23.00 8.06 31.21
CA GLY A 98 -22.15 7.90 32.40
C GLY A 98 -22.11 9.15 33.30
N GLU A 99 -22.23 10.35 32.72
CA GLU A 99 -22.26 11.61 33.46
C GLU A 99 -23.62 11.86 34.15
N VAL A 100 -24.71 11.45 33.51
CA VAL A 100 -26.06 11.42 34.11
C VAL A 100 -26.12 10.43 35.27
N GLU A 101 -25.49 9.27 35.15
CA GLU A 101 -25.47 8.25 36.20
C GLU A 101 -24.62 8.68 37.41
N ARG A 102 -23.47 9.33 37.19
CA ARG A 102 -22.65 9.92 38.27
C ARG A 102 -23.40 11.02 39.03
N SER A 103 -24.02 11.95 38.31
CA SER A 103 -24.78 13.04 38.96
C SER A 103 -26.03 12.54 39.70
N ARG A 104 -26.64 11.44 39.25
CA ARG A 104 -27.74 10.77 39.96
C ARG A 104 -27.24 10.12 41.25
N GLY A 105 -26.11 9.42 41.21
CA GLY A 105 -25.49 8.81 42.39
C GLY A 105 -25.03 9.82 43.45
N GLU A 106 -24.51 10.98 43.01
CA GLU A 106 -24.15 12.08 43.91
C GLU A 106 -25.39 12.70 44.59
N LYS A 107 -26.47 12.95 43.84
CA LYS A 107 -27.73 13.45 44.41
C LYS A 107 -28.36 12.48 45.41
N GLU A 108 -28.29 11.18 45.12
CA GLU A 108 -28.82 10.14 46.00
C GLU A 108 -27.97 9.95 47.26
N SER A 109 -26.66 10.19 47.17
CA SER A 109 -25.77 10.20 48.33
C SER A 109 -26.00 11.45 49.20
N GLN A 110 -26.18 12.61 48.59
CA GLN A 110 -26.52 13.85 49.32
C GLN A 110 -27.88 13.78 50.02
N SER A 111 -28.89 13.17 49.40
CA SER A 111 -30.20 12.99 50.03
C SER A 111 -30.16 12.03 51.22
N LYS A 112 -29.37 10.95 51.13
CA LYS A 112 -29.12 10.03 52.25
C LYS A 112 -28.36 10.71 53.40
N ILE A 113 -27.39 11.57 53.09
CA ILE A 113 -26.66 12.33 54.11
C ILE A 113 -27.58 13.35 54.77
N ALA A 114 -28.43 14.06 54.00
CA ALA A 114 -29.38 15.03 54.53
C ALA A 114 -30.40 14.37 55.49
N SER A 115 -30.94 13.21 55.12
CA SER A 115 -31.90 12.49 55.98
C SER A 115 -31.26 11.94 57.26
N LEU A 116 -30.00 11.54 57.23
CA LEU A 116 -29.24 11.13 58.42
C LEU A 116 -28.99 12.31 59.38
N ILE A 117 -28.68 13.49 58.85
CA ILE A 117 -28.48 14.70 59.66
C ILE A 117 -29.79 15.12 60.34
N GLU A 118 -30.89 15.08 59.62
CA GLU A 118 -32.21 15.46 60.15
C GLU A 118 -32.68 14.50 61.25
N ASN A 119 -32.48 13.19 61.06
CA ASN A 119 -32.78 12.18 62.07
C ASN A 119 -31.91 12.31 63.34
N ARG A 120 -30.63 12.72 63.18
CA ARG A 120 -29.76 12.98 64.34
C ARG A 120 -30.15 14.27 65.08
N ARG A 121 -30.73 15.24 64.37
CA ARG A 121 -31.21 16.50 64.95
C ARG A 121 -32.51 16.31 65.73
N SER A 122 -33.41 15.46 65.25
CA SER A 122 -34.65 15.11 65.97
C SER A 122 -34.37 14.29 67.24
N GLN A 123 -33.35 13.43 67.25
CA GLN A 123 -32.96 12.67 68.46
C GLN A 123 -32.32 13.51 69.57
N ARG A 124 -31.84 14.72 69.30
CA ARG A 124 -31.22 15.62 70.30
C ARG A 124 -32.20 16.59 70.99
N LEU A 125 -33.48 16.55 70.62
CA LEU A 125 -34.52 17.45 71.14
C LEU A 125 -35.43 16.80 72.21
N VAL A 126 -35.00 15.67 72.78
CA VAL A 126 -35.63 15.01 73.93
C VAL A 126 -34.65 15.04 75.10
#